data_AF-J3HXP5-F1
#
_entry.id   AF-J3HXP5-F1
#
_cell.length_a   1.000
_cell.length_b   1.000
_cell.length_c   1.000
_cell.angle_alpha   90.00
_cell.angle_beta   90.00
_cell.angle_gamma   90.00
#
_symmetry.space_group_name_H-M   'P 1'
#
loop_
_entity.id
_entity.type
_entity.pdbx_description
1 polymer ?
#
loop_
_entity_poly.entity_id
_entity_poly.type
_entity_poly.pdbx_seq_one_letter_code
_entity_poly.pdbx_strand_id
1 'polypeptide(L)'
;MSESLAVGNLRAWYGESKVLHGMDFSIRAGEVVTLLGRNGAGKTTTLKAIMGLLDRRSGSIALDGHELIGAAPYDIARKGIAFCPEERGIFASLSVRENLLLPPKVAAGGMTVAQILTLFPNLKERLDSQGTKLSGGEQQMLALGRILHTGARILLLDEPTEGL
;
A
#
# COMPACT_ATOMS: atom_id res chain seq x y z
N MET A 1 13.24 -5.21 20.85
CA MET A 1 13.12 -4.64 19.48
C MET A 1 11.64 -4.60 19.17
N SER A 2 11.06 -3.41 18.93
CA SER A 2 9.61 -3.28 18.73
C SER A 2 9.21 -3.77 17.35
N GLU A 3 8.22 -4.65 17.29
CA GLU A 3 7.57 -5.04 16.04
C GLU A 3 6.82 -3.83 15.48
N SER A 4 6.99 -3.53 14.18
CA SER A 4 6.34 -2.38 13.54
C SER A 4 4.90 -2.71 13.17
N LEU A 5 4.65 -3.92 12.66
CA LEU A 5 3.32 -4.46 12.42
C LEU A 5 3.25 -5.88 12.98
N ALA A 6 2.25 -6.17 13.81
CA ALA A 6 1.96 -7.50 14.33
C ALA A 6 0.54 -7.89 13.94
N VAL A 7 0.37 -9.09 13.39
CA VAL A 7 -0.90 -9.65 12.96
C VAL A 7 -1.10 -10.97 13.69
N GLY A 8 -2.23 -11.10 14.39
CA GLY A 8 -2.56 -12.27 15.20
C GLY A 8 -3.95 -12.81 14.91
N ASN A 9 -4.04 -14.10 14.61
CA ASN A 9 -5.26 -14.85 14.29
C ASN A 9 -6.20 -14.06 13.33
N LEU A 10 -5.62 -13.43 12.31
CA LEU A 10 -6.36 -12.58 11.39
C LEU A 10 -7.31 -13.42 10.54
N ARG A 11 -8.59 -13.04 10.59
CA ARG A 11 -9.68 -13.63 9.83
C ARG A 11 -10.44 -12.53 9.12
N ALA A 12 -10.89 -12.80 7.90
CA ALA A 12 -11.61 -11.83 7.08
C ALA A 12 -12.60 -12.52 6.14
N TRP A 13 -13.66 -11.79 5.80
CA TRP A 13 -14.78 -12.28 5.00
C TRP A 13 -15.18 -11.29 3.91
N TYR A 14 -15.73 -11.81 2.82
CA TYR A 14 -16.57 -11.06 1.89
C TYR A 14 -17.99 -11.62 1.98
N GLY A 15 -18.92 -10.84 2.54
CA GLY A 15 -20.24 -11.34 2.91
C GLY A 15 -20.13 -12.55 3.83
N GLU A 16 -20.66 -13.69 3.38
CA GLU A 16 -20.63 -14.96 4.13
C GLU A 16 -19.35 -15.78 3.86
N SER A 17 -18.60 -15.47 2.80
CA SER A 17 -17.41 -16.23 2.42
C SER A 17 -16.21 -15.85 3.27
N LYS A 18 -15.72 -16.78 4.08
CA LYS A 18 -14.48 -16.62 4.86
C LYS A 18 -13.28 -16.85 3.94
N VAL A 19 -12.42 -15.84 3.81
CA VAL A 19 -11.23 -15.90 2.95
C VAL A 19 -9.95 -16.06 3.77
N LEU A 20 -9.82 -15.35 4.91
CA LEU A 20 -8.69 -15.54 5.81
C LEU A 20 -9.13 -16.38 7.02
N HIS A 21 -8.39 -17.44 7.31
CA HIS A 21 -8.81 -18.48 8.27
C HIS A 21 -8.18 -18.35 9.66
N GLY A 22 -7.22 -17.44 9.84
CA GLY A 22 -6.42 -17.27 11.05
C GLY A 22 -4.95 -17.18 10.67
N MET A 23 -4.47 -15.98 10.35
CA MET A 23 -3.06 -15.73 9.99
C MET A 23 -2.32 -15.04 11.13
N ASP A 24 -1.07 -15.45 11.33
CA ASP A 24 -0.16 -14.92 12.34
C ASP A 24 1.19 -14.58 11.70
N PHE A 25 1.62 -13.33 11.82
CA PHE A 25 2.95 -12.89 11.39
C PHE A 25 3.28 -11.51 11.99
N SER A 26 4.57 -11.17 12.01
CA SER A 26 5.02 -9.82 12.36
C SER A 26 6.07 -9.33 11.38
N ILE A 27 6.18 -8.00 11.27
CA ILE A 27 7.11 -7.30 10.39
C ILE A 27 7.88 -6.28 11.24
N ARG A 28 9.21 -6.34 11.15
CA ARG A 28 10.11 -5.41 11.84
C ARG A 28 10.39 -4.19 10.97
N ALA A 29 10.78 -3.09 11.62
CA ALA A 29 11.18 -1.90 10.89
C ALA A 29 12.38 -2.19 9.96
N GLY A 30 12.29 -1.76 8.71
CA GLY A 30 13.31 -2.00 7.68
C GLY A 30 13.29 -3.39 7.06
N GLU A 31 12.34 -4.25 7.44
CA GLU A 31 12.18 -5.58 6.87
C GLU A 31 11.36 -5.54 5.57
N VAL A 32 11.74 -6.39 4.61
CA VAL A 32 10.95 -6.66 3.41
C VAL A 32 10.40 -8.07 3.53
N VAL A 33 9.08 -8.19 3.57
CA VAL A 33 8.36 -9.46 3.70
C VAL A 33 7.46 -9.65 2.48
N THR A 34 7.48 -10.86 1.91
CA THR A 34 6.66 -11.21 0.75
C THR A 34 5.67 -12.30 1.13
N LEU A 35 4.39 -12.07 0.86
CA LEU A 35 3.34 -13.08 0.98
C LEU A 35 3.14 -13.78 -0.37
N LEU A 36 3.52 -15.05 -0.46
CA LEU A 36 3.41 -15.85 -1.68
C LEU A 36 2.24 -16.83 -1.59
N GLY A 37 1.57 -17.05 -2.73
CA GLY A 37 0.44 -17.98 -2.82
C GLY A 37 -0.23 -17.94 -4.19
N ARG A 38 -0.99 -18.99 -4.50
CA ARG A 38 -1.79 -19.09 -5.73
C ARG A 38 -2.88 -18.00 -5.77
N ASN A 39 -3.45 -17.77 -6.95
CA ASN A 39 -4.63 -16.90 -7.07
C ASN A 39 -5.77 -17.44 -6.20
N GLY A 40 -6.42 -16.53 -5.47
CA GLY A 40 -7.44 -16.90 -4.48
C GLY A 40 -6.91 -17.32 -3.10
N ALA A 41 -5.58 -17.38 -2.88
CA ALA A 41 -5.02 -17.73 -1.56
C ALA A 41 -5.20 -16.65 -0.48
N GLY A 42 -5.80 -15.51 -0.81
CA GLY A 42 -6.08 -14.43 0.14
C GLY A 42 -5.01 -13.35 0.24
N LYS A 43 -4.03 -13.29 -0.68
CA LYS A 43 -2.94 -12.28 -0.67
C LYS A 43 -3.46 -10.83 -0.58
N THR A 44 -4.20 -10.41 -1.61
CA THR A 44 -4.90 -9.12 -1.66
C THR A 44 -5.83 -8.91 -0.48
N THR A 45 -6.53 -9.97 -0.04
CA THR A 45 -7.43 -9.92 1.11
C THR A 45 -6.66 -9.61 2.41
N THR A 46 -5.46 -10.13 2.59
CA THR A 46 -4.60 -9.82 3.74
C THR A 46 -4.21 -8.34 3.75
N LEU A 47 -3.78 -7.79 2.61
CA LEU A 47 -3.43 -6.37 2.50
C LEU A 47 -4.65 -5.46 2.75
N LYS A 48 -5.80 -5.79 2.14
CA LYS A 48 -7.07 -5.08 2.35
C LYS A 48 -7.54 -5.18 3.79
N ALA A 49 -7.36 -6.32 4.45
CA ALA A 49 -7.71 -6.51 5.87
C ALA A 49 -6.85 -5.63 6.79
N ILE A 50 -5.55 -5.50 6.52
CA ILE A 50 -4.65 -4.58 7.25
C ILE A 50 -5.10 -3.13 7.08
N MET A 51 -5.42 -2.73 5.84
CA MET A 51 -5.93 -1.39 5.52
C MET A 51 -7.36 -1.10 5.99
N GLY A 52 -8.04 -2.11 6.56
CA GLY A 52 -9.43 -1.97 6.98
C GLY A 52 -10.44 -1.81 5.84
N LEU A 53 -10.07 -2.22 4.63
CA LEU A 53 -10.90 -2.13 3.42
C LEU A 53 -11.91 -3.28 3.30
N LEU A 54 -12.07 -4.10 4.34
CA LEU A 54 -13.02 -5.20 4.40
C LEU A 54 -14.02 -4.93 5.51
N ASP A 55 -15.31 -5.12 5.21
CA ASP A 55 -16.41 -4.87 6.14
C ASP A 55 -16.32 -5.73 7.40
N ARG A 56 -15.84 -6.97 7.25
CA ARG A 56 -15.74 -7.93 8.36
C ARG A 56 -14.34 -8.52 8.46
N ARG A 57 -13.71 -8.22 9.57
CA ARG A 57 -12.39 -8.73 9.98
C ARG A 57 -12.32 -8.92 11.49
N SER A 58 -11.58 -9.91 11.95
CA SER A 58 -11.37 -10.22 13.38
C SER A 58 -9.96 -10.74 13.62
N GLY A 59 -9.56 -10.81 14.89
CA GLY A 59 -8.18 -11.09 15.28
C GLY A 59 -7.54 -9.82 15.83
N SER A 60 -6.26 -9.62 15.57
CA SER A 60 -5.52 -8.41 15.94
C SER A 60 -4.63 -7.96 14.79
N ILE A 61 -4.55 -6.64 14.60
CA ILE A 61 -3.59 -5.98 13.70
C ILE A 61 -3.05 -4.77 14.46
N ALA A 62 -1.84 -4.87 15.01
CA ALA A 62 -1.23 -3.80 15.79
C ALA A 62 -0.08 -3.15 15.02
N LEU A 63 -0.10 -1.82 14.91
CA LEU A 63 1.01 -1.02 14.38
C LEU A 63 1.69 -0.28 15.53
N ASP A 64 2.98 -0.54 15.76
CA ASP A 64 3.74 0.00 16.90
C ASP A 64 2.96 -0.16 18.23
N GLY A 65 2.37 -1.35 18.44
CA GLY A 65 1.54 -1.66 19.62
C GLY A 65 0.13 -1.08 19.62
N HIS A 66 -0.28 -0.31 18.61
CA HIS A 66 -1.62 0.25 18.51
C HIS A 66 -2.54 -0.62 17.66
N GLU A 67 -3.58 -1.17 18.27
CA GLU A 67 -4.60 -1.96 17.57
C GLU A 67 -5.31 -1.15 16.47
N LEU A 68 -5.59 -1.82 15.35
CA LEU A 68 -6.20 -1.27 14.14
C LEU A 68 -7.51 -1.95 13.76
N ILE A 69 -7.87 -3.08 14.38
CA ILE A 69 -9.19 -3.68 14.22
C ILE A 69 -10.26 -2.68 14.68
N GLY A 70 -11.28 -2.49 13.84
CA GLY A 70 -12.37 -1.52 14.05
C GLY A 70 -12.03 -0.07 13.64
N ALA A 71 -10.76 0.26 13.39
CA ALA A 71 -10.40 1.58 12.86
C ALA A 71 -10.86 1.75 11.40
N ALA A 72 -11.23 2.97 11.05
CA ALA A 72 -11.58 3.32 9.67
C ALA A 72 -10.33 3.37 8.78
N PRO A 73 -10.44 3.06 7.46
CA PRO A 73 -9.30 3.03 6.55
C PRO A 73 -8.46 4.32 6.53
N TYR A 74 -9.11 5.49 6.62
CA TYR A 74 -8.40 6.77 6.62
C TYR A 74 -7.60 7.02 7.90
N ASP A 75 -8.05 6.49 9.04
CA ASP A 75 -7.30 6.56 10.30
C ASP A 75 -6.11 5.61 10.28
N ILE A 76 -6.28 4.41 9.71
CA ILE A 76 -5.20 3.46 9.48
C ILE A 76 -4.12 4.07 8.58
N ALA A 77 -4.52 4.71 7.47
CA ALA A 77 -3.60 5.38 6.57
C ALA A 77 -2.81 6.49 7.29
N ARG A 78 -3.49 7.32 8.09
CA ARG A 78 -2.86 8.41 8.88
C ARG A 78 -1.90 7.91 9.96
N LYS A 79 -2.05 6.67 10.44
CA LYS A 79 -1.09 6.05 11.36
C LYS A 79 0.22 5.63 10.67
N GLY A 80 0.31 5.71 9.34
CA GLY A 80 1.54 5.47 8.60
C GLY A 80 1.56 4.17 7.80
N ILE A 81 0.41 3.66 7.37
CA ILE A 81 0.34 2.53 6.43
C ILE A 81 -0.11 3.06 5.06
N ALA A 82 0.70 2.84 4.03
CA ALA A 82 0.33 3.13 2.65
C ALA A 82 0.08 1.83 1.88
N PHE A 83 -0.87 1.87 0.95
CA PHE A 83 -1.27 0.72 0.15
C PHE A 83 -1.20 1.08 -1.34
N CYS A 84 -0.44 0.29 -2.10
CA CYS A 84 -0.42 0.32 -3.55
C CYS A 84 -1.16 -0.93 -4.05
N PRO A 85 -2.38 -0.77 -4.60
CA PRO A 85 -3.13 -1.90 -5.14
C PRO A 85 -2.58 -2.34 -6.50
N GLU A 86 -3.00 -3.53 -6.94
CA GLU A 86 -2.68 -4.13 -8.25
C GLU A 86 -3.09 -3.19 -9.39
N GLU A 87 -4.28 -2.57 -9.30
CA GLU A 87 -4.77 -1.60 -10.28
C GLU A 87 -4.04 -0.24 -10.26
N ARG A 88 -2.89 -0.13 -9.56
CA ARG A 88 -1.97 1.02 -9.48
C ARG A 88 -2.56 2.25 -8.77
N GLY A 89 -3.88 2.43 -8.79
CA GLY A 89 -4.61 3.47 -8.07
C GLY A 89 -4.26 4.90 -8.50
N ILE A 90 -3.74 5.12 -9.72
CA ILE A 90 -3.36 6.45 -10.24
C ILE A 90 -4.58 7.27 -10.67
N PHE A 91 -4.48 8.59 -10.60
CA PHE A 91 -5.51 9.50 -11.08
C PHE A 91 -5.31 9.77 -12.57
N ALA A 92 -6.11 9.09 -13.39
CA ALA A 92 -6.04 9.10 -14.85
C ALA A 92 -6.06 10.50 -15.49
N SER A 93 -6.89 11.40 -14.96
CA SER A 93 -7.07 12.77 -15.48
C SER A 93 -5.97 13.75 -15.06
N LEU A 94 -5.19 13.41 -14.04
CA LEU A 94 -4.12 14.24 -13.50
C LEU A 94 -2.80 13.95 -14.21
N SER A 95 -1.95 14.97 -14.30
CA SER A 95 -0.57 14.86 -14.74
C SER A 95 0.26 13.98 -13.79
N VAL A 96 1.42 13.50 -14.25
CA VAL A 96 2.41 12.82 -13.39
C VAL A 96 2.77 13.70 -12.20
N ARG A 97 3.02 15.00 -12.43
CA ARG A 97 3.35 15.96 -11.37
C ARG A 97 2.25 16.02 -10.31
N GLU A 98 0.99 16.18 -10.72
CA GLU A 98 -0.15 16.26 -9.80
C GLU A 98 -0.38 14.95 -9.07
N ASN A 99 -0.23 13.81 -9.76
CA ASN A 99 -0.30 12.50 -9.15
C ASN A 99 0.72 12.36 -8.01
N LEU A 100 1.99 12.75 -8.22
CA LEU A 100 3.05 12.64 -7.21
C LEU A 100 2.80 13.48 -5.94
N LEU A 101 1.93 14.49 -6.01
CA LEU A 101 1.54 15.29 -4.84
C LEU A 101 0.39 14.65 -4.04
N LEU A 102 -0.15 13.51 -4.50
CA LEU A 102 -1.24 12.79 -3.87
C LEU A 102 -0.85 11.32 -3.61
N PRO A 103 -1.20 10.73 -2.46
CA PRO A 103 -1.93 11.32 -1.34
C PRO A 103 -1.04 12.27 -0.49
N PRO A 104 -1.62 13.03 0.47
CA PRO A 104 -0.85 13.94 1.31
C PRO A 104 0.20 13.20 2.14
N LYS A 105 1.22 13.95 2.60
CA LYS A 105 2.23 13.44 3.52
C LYS A 105 1.58 13.01 4.83
N VAL A 106 1.92 11.80 5.26
CA VAL A 106 1.46 11.18 6.51
C VAL A 106 2.47 11.37 7.62
N ALA A 107 3.77 11.25 7.32
CA ALA A 107 4.84 11.49 8.27
C ALA A 107 6.08 12.06 7.58
N ALA A 108 7.06 12.50 8.39
CA ALA A 108 8.37 12.88 7.89
C ALA A 108 9.12 11.66 7.32
N GLY A 109 10.10 11.91 6.45
CA GLY A 109 10.93 10.85 5.85
C GLY A 109 10.47 10.34 4.48
N GLY A 110 9.33 10.82 3.96
CA GLY A 110 8.92 10.56 2.58
C GLY A 110 9.89 11.16 1.56
N MET A 111 10.05 10.50 0.41
CA MET A 111 10.92 10.97 -0.66
C MET A 111 10.40 12.28 -1.26
N THR A 112 11.30 13.22 -1.54
CA THR A 112 10.95 14.41 -2.34
C THR A 112 10.62 14.02 -3.78
N VAL A 113 9.85 14.86 -4.49
CA VAL A 113 9.57 14.66 -5.92
C VAL A 113 10.88 14.53 -6.72
N ALA A 114 11.91 15.32 -6.39
CA ALA A 114 13.21 15.22 -7.04
C ALA A 114 13.85 13.83 -6.85
N GLN A 115 13.84 13.27 -5.64
CA GLN A 115 14.36 11.92 -5.38
C GLN A 115 13.56 10.85 -6.11
N ILE A 116 12.24 10.99 -6.16
CA ILE A 116 11.36 10.05 -6.90
C ILE A 116 11.70 10.08 -8.40
N LEU A 117 11.90 11.26 -8.98
CA LEU A 117 12.29 11.40 -10.40
C LEU A 117 13.71 10.92 -10.68
N THR A 118 14.60 10.90 -9.68
CA THR A 118 15.91 10.23 -9.79
C THR A 118 15.76 8.71 -9.81
N LEU A 119 14.84 8.16 -9.00
CA LEU A 119 14.57 6.73 -8.94
C LEU A 119 13.83 6.23 -10.20
N PHE A 120 12.91 7.03 -10.73
CA PHE A 120 12.09 6.73 -11.90
C PHE A 120 12.30 7.79 -13.00
N PRO A 121 13.43 7.76 -13.72
CA PRO A 121 13.79 8.79 -14.70
C PRO A 121 12.76 8.94 -15.82
N ASN A 122 12.07 7.85 -16.21
CA ASN A 122 11.02 7.88 -17.23
C ASN A 122 9.89 8.86 -16.89
N LEU A 123 9.56 9.02 -15.59
CA LEU A 123 8.52 9.96 -15.15
C LEU A 123 8.94 11.42 -15.35
N LYS A 124 10.24 11.72 -15.36
CA LYS A 124 10.75 13.09 -15.54
C LYS A 124 10.42 13.63 -16.93
N GLU A 125 10.50 12.78 -17.94
CA GLU A 125 10.17 13.12 -19.33
C GLU A 125 8.65 13.23 -19.55
N ARG A 126 7.85 12.72 -18.61
CA ARG A 126 6.40 12.65 -18.69
C ARG A 126 5.69 13.53 -17.66
N LEU A 127 6.37 14.47 -17.00
CA LEU A 127 5.83 15.25 -15.88
C LEU A 127 4.47 15.89 -16.16
N ASP A 128 4.28 16.41 -17.37
CA ASP A 128 3.05 17.11 -17.78
C ASP A 128 2.08 16.19 -18.56
N SER A 129 2.42 14.91 -18.72
CA SER A 129 1.55 13.91 -19.32
C SER A 129 0.51 13.44 -18.31
N GLN A 130 -0.74 13.30 -18.76
CA GLN A 130 -1.81 12.66 -17.98
C GLN A 130 -1.51 11.18 -17.74
N GLY A 131 -1.99 10.62 -16.63
CA GLY A 131 -1.78 9.21 -16.26
C GLY A 131 -2.20 8.21 -17.34
N THR A 132 -3.25 8.51 -18.12
CA THR A 132 -3.71 7.67 -19.24
C THR A 132 -2.73 7.58 -20.41
N LYS A 133 -1.78 8.50 -20.54
CA LYS A 133 -0.77 8.54 -21.61
C LYS A 133 0.51 7.78 -21.26
N LEU A 134 0.58 7.23 -20.05
CA LEU A 134 1.70 6.43 -19.57
C LEU A 134 1.52 4.97 -19.98
N SER A 135 2.62 4.31 -20.31
CA SER A 135 2.70 2.85 -20.39
C SER A 135 2.41 2.19 -19.04
N GLY A 136 2.08 0.89 -19.05
CA GLY A 136 1.79 0.17 -17.80
C GLY A 136 2.92 0.23 -16.77
N GLY A 137 4.17 0.10 -17.22
CA GLY A 137 5.35 0.24 -16.35
C GLY A 137 5.52 1.66 -15.80
N GLU A 138 5.29 2.70 -16.61
CA GLU A 138 5.32 4.09 -16.13
C GLU A 138 4.20 4.37 -15.11
N GLN A 139 3.01 3.81 -15.31
CA GLN A 139 1.93 3.90 -14.32
C GLN A 139 2.30 3.22 -13.00
N GLN A 140 3.01 2.09 -13.06
CA GLN A 140 3.48 1.37 -11.88
C GLN A 140 4.55 2.17 -11.12
N MET A 141 5.52 2.75 -11.84
CA MET A 141 6.51 3.66 -11.25
C MET A 141 5.84 4.88 -10.59
N LEU A 142 4.81 5.43 -11.23
CA LEU A 142 4.03 6.54 -10.68
C LEU A 142 3.29 6.13 -9.40
N ALA A 143 2.64 4.96 -9.38
CA ALA A 143 1.96 4.44 -8.21
C ALA A 143 2.91 4.26 -7.01
N LEU A 144 4.09 3.67 -7.25
CA LEU A 144 5.14 3.53 -6.24
C LEU A 144 5.67 4.90 -5.78
N GLY A 145 5.95 5.81 -6.70
CA GLY A 145 6.42 7.16 -6.39
C GLY A 145 5.47 7.91 -5.45
N ARG A 146 4.16 7.78 -5.68
CA ARG A 146 3.12 8.40 -4.84
C ARG A 146 3.15 7.91 -3.40
N ILE A 147 3.22 6.59 -3.18
CA ILE A 147 3.26 6.05 -1.81
C ILE A 147 4.59 6.37 -1.12
N LEU A 148 5.72 6.38 -1.84
CA LEU A 148 7.04 6.75 -1.31
C LEU A 148 7.09 8.23 -0.90
N HIS A 149 6.30 9.10 -1.54
CA HIS A 149 6.21 10.51 -1.18
C HIS A 149 5.58 10.74 0.20
N THR A 150 4.70 9.83 0.65
CA THR A 150 3.86 10.03 1.84
C THR A 150 4.64 10.01 3.16
N GLY A 151 5.80 9.35 3.21
CA GLY A 151 6.51 9.06 4.45
C GLY A 151 5.83 7.99 5.32
N ALA A 152 4.95 7.17 4.75
CA ALA A 152 4.40 6.01 5.45
C ALA A 152 5.50 5.07 5.96
N ARG A 153 5.24 4.45 7.13
CA ARG A 153 6.14 3.53 7.82
C ARG A 153 6.05 2.11 7.27
N ILE A 154 4.84 1.69 6.88
CA ILE A 154 4.58 0.40 6.25
C ILE A 154 4.06 0.65 4.85
N LEU A 155 4.68 -0.02 3.87
CA LEU A 155 4.24 -0.02 2.48
C LEU A 155 3.68 -1.40 2.16
N LEU A 156 2.38 -1.46 1.88
CA LEU A 156 1.69 -2.67 1.42
C LEU A 156 1.60 -2.60 -0.10
N LEU A 157 2.23 -3.55 -0.79
CA LEU A 157 2.30 -3.59 -2.24
C LEU A 157 1.58 -4.85 -2.74
N ASP A 158 0.51 -4.68 -3.50
CA ASP A 158 -0.18 -5.80 -4.13
C ASP A 158 0.34 -5.98 -5.56
N GLU A 159 0.89 -7.16 -5.82
CA GLU A 159 1.49 -7.58 -7.10
C GLU A 159 2.30 -6.48 -7.84
N PRO A 160 3.27 -5.81 -7.18
CA PRO A 160 3.89 -4.60 -7.71
C PRO A 160 4.77 -4.79 -8.96
N THR A 161 5.00 -6.05 -9.36
CA THR A 161 5.79 -6.43 -10.52
C THR A 161 4.93 -6.83 -11.73
N GLU A 162 3.61 -6.92 -11.58
CA GLU A 162 2.73 -7.34 -12.66
C GLU A 162 2.67 -6.28 -13.78
N GLY A 163 2.98 -6.70 -15.01
CA GLY A 163 3.01 -5.83 -16.19
C GLY A 163 4.31 -5.01 -16.38
N LEU A 164 5.39 -5.36 -15.67
CA LEU A 164 6.77 -4.96 -16.01
C LEU A 164 7.40 -5.91 -17.03
#